data_AF-A0A2V5IIY5-F1
#
_entry.id   AF-A0A2V5IIY5-F1
#
_cell.length_a   1.000
_cell.length_b   1.000
_cell.length_c   1.000
_cell.angle_alpha   90.00
_cell.angle_beta   90.00
_cell.angle_gamma   90.00
#
_symmetry.space_group_name_H-M   'P 1'
#
loop_
_entity.id
_entity.type
_entity.pdbx_description
1 polymer ?
#
loop_
_entity_poly.entity_id
_entity_poly.type
_entity_poly.pdbx_seq_one_letter_code
_entity_poly.pdbx_strand_id
1 'polypeptide(L)'
;MGYTEKQQAEIALGPIGTGIYYLCQWISPPLSNSQRLEQAGPLLAGWSLAINLETDDLVFLKTAGYHSGYLQVHPAPGGAHFLLKEWMVKSRDSDANFNVLYVDDYNEEGPDFQCTRENLVEFSRWWNGYELTGDEKKYYLTLIKAIIQREEKEANDRYRAQEEADAKNLEELKAKYPNGIGLAEFQEMQDQHEQRHMWRADDPFHSGREEDDD
;
A
#
# COMPACT_ATOMS: atom_id res chain seq x y z
N MET A 1 -9.72 -18.19 -18.17
CA MET A 1 -8.67 -17.78 -19.11
C MET A 1 -9.33 -16.94 -20.19
N GLY A 2 -9.11 -15.62 -20.19
CA GLY A 2 -9.66 -14.73 -21.21
C GLY A 2 -8.86 -14.82 -22.50
N TYR A 3 -9.53 -14.72 -23.65
CA TYR A 3 -8.85 -14.59 -24.94
C TYR A 3 -8.08 -13.27 -24.98
N THR A 4 -6.85 -13.30 -25.49
CA THR A 4 -6.07 -12.08 -25.71
C THR A 4 -6.74 -11.20 -26.77
N GLU A 5 -6.50 -9.89 -26.77
CA GLU A 5 -7.11 -8.96 -27.74
C GLU A 5 -6.86 -9.37 -29.20
N LYS A 6 -5.68 -9.93 -29.49
CA LYS A 6 -5.36 -10.54 -30.79
C LYS A 6 -6.30 -11.71 -31.12
N GLN A 7 -6.51 -12.61 -30.15
CA GLN A 7 -7.40 -13.77 -30.32
C GLN A 7 -8.86 -13.31 -30.47
N GLN A 8 -9.29 -12.27 -29.77
CA GLN A 8 -10.64 -11.71 -29.93
C GLN A 8 -10.84 -11.09 -31.31
N ALA A 9 -9.85 -10.34 -31.82
CA ALA A 9 -9.90 -9.76 -33.16
C ALA A 9 -9.89 -10.85 -34.26
N GLU A 10 -9.11 -11.91 -34.08
CA GLU A 10 -9.06 -13.05 -35.00
C GLU A 10 -10.36 -13.87 -34.98
N ILE A 11 -10.97 -14.07 -33.81
CA ILE A 11 -12.29 -14.72 -33.68
C ILE A 11 -13.38 -13.90 -34.36
N ALA A 12 -13.34 -12.57 -34.24
CA ALA A 12 -14.38 -11.68 -34.75
C ALA A 12 -14.30 -11.43 -36.27
N LEU A 13 -13.09 -11.36 -36.83
CA LEU A 13 -12.86 -10.86 -38.20
C LEU A 13 -11.91 -11.75 -39.02
N GLY A 14 -11.51 -12.91 -38.49
CA GLY A 14 -10.60 -13.83 -39.16
C GLY A 14 -9.22 -13.20 -39.44
N PRO A 15 -8.55 -13.57 -40.54
CA PRO A 15 -7.23 -13.05 -40.91
C PRO A 15 -7.17 -11.51 -41.08
N ILE A 16 -8.30 -10.88 -41.40
CA ILE A 16 -8.42 -9.43 -41.52
C ILE A 16 -8.36 -8.77 -40.14
N GLY A 17 -8.95 -9.40 -39.12
CA GLY A 17 -8.87 -8.95 -37.72
C GLY A 17 -7.44 -8.93 -37.19
N THR A 18 -6.65 -9.95 -37.54
CA THR A 18 -5.22 -9.99 -37.22
C THR A 18 -4.46 -8.86 -37.90
N GLY A 19 -4.77 -8.55 -39.16
CA GLY A 19 -4.17 -7.44 -39.90
C GLY A 19 -4.49 -6.06 -39.29
N ILE A 20 -5.73 -5.83 -38.89
CA ILE A 20 -6.17 -4.59 -38.22
C ILE A 20 -5.51 -4.46 -36.84
N TYR A 21 -5.40 -5.56 -36.08
CA TYR A 21 -4.68 -5.57 -34.79
C TYR A 21 -3.23 -5.09 -34.94
N TYR A 22 -2.50 -5.60 -35.93
CA TYR A 22 -1.12 -5.17 -36.17
C TYR A 22 -1.01 -3.74 -36.68
N LEU A 23 -1.95 -3.27 -37.49
CA LEU A 23 -2.02 -1.86 -37.93
C LEU A 23 -2.28 -0.91 -36.75
N CYS A 24 -3.24 -1.26 -35.88
CA CYS A 24 -3.50 -0.50 -34.65
C CYS A 24 -2.27 -0.49 -33.75
N GLN A 25 -1.62 -1.64 -33.53
CA GLN A 25 -0.42 -1.74 -32.71
C GLN A 25 0.80 -1.01 -33.30
N TRP A 26 0.86 -0.85 -34.63
CA TRP A 26 1.92 -0.11 -35.31
C TRP A 26 1.73 1.40 -35.26
N ILE A 27 0.47 1.87 -35.18
CA ILE A 27 0.12 3.29 -35.09
C ILE A 27 0.03 3.74 -33.62
N SER A 28 -0.24 2.82 -32.69
CA SER A 28 -0.17 3.08 -31.26
C SER A 28 1.30 3.19 -30.82
N PRO A 29 1.74 4.35 -30.31
CA PRO A 29 3.08 4.43 -29.73
C PRO A 29 3.20 3.41 -28.60
N PRO A 30 4.37 2.78 -28.41
CA PRO A 30 4.60 1.95 -27.24
C PRO A 30 4.31 2.80 -25.99
N LEU A 31 3.51 2.25 -25.06
CA LEU A 31 3.16 2.95 -23.83
C LEU A 31 4.46 3.44 -23.17
N SER A 32 4.52 4.75 -22.87
CA SER A 32 5.65 5.30 -22.11
C SER A 32 5.75 4.59 -20.76
N ASN A 33 6.92 4.61 -20.12
CA ASN A 33 7.08 4.05 -18.78
C ASN A 33 6.04 4.61 -17.79
N SER A 34 5.68 5.89 -17.92
CA SER A 34 4.60 6.51 -17.15
C SER A 34 3.23 5.88 -17.41
N GLN A 35 2.86 5.64 -18.68
CA GLN A 35 1.59 5.01 -19.02
C GLN A 35 1.52 3.54 -18.57
N ARG A 36 2.65 2.83 -18.54
CA ARG A 36 2.74 1.47 -17.98
C ARG A 36 2.56 1.48 -16.47
N LEU A 37 3.10 2.50 -15.79
CA LEU A 37 2.94 2.67 -14.35
C LEU A 37 1.52 3.09 -13.97
N GLU A 38 0.89 3.96 -14.77
CA GLU A 38 -0.52 4.36 -14.60
C GLU A 38 -1.50 3.19 -14.66
N GLN A 39 -1.17 2.14 -15.42
CA GLN A 39 -1.98 0.92 -15.54
C GLN A 39 -1.51 -0.22 -14.61
N ALA A 40 -0.49 0.04 -13.77
CA ALA A 40 0.03 -0.95 -12.84
C ALA A 40 -0.81 -1.03 -11.56
N GLY A 41 -0.74 -2.19 -10.92
CA GLY A 41 -1.47 -2.47 -9.68
C GLY A 41 -2.94 -2.83 -9.91
N PRO A 42 -3.70 -3.07 -8.82
CA PRO A 42 -5.11 -3.42 -8.91
C PRO A 42 -5.99 -2.27 -9.42
N LEU A 43 -7.09 -2.64 -10.07
CA LEU A 43 -8.14 -1.71 -10.48
C LEU A 43 -8.85 -1.16 -9.23
N LEU A 44 -9.05 0.15 -9.20
CA LEU A 44 -9.77 0.81 -8.10
C LEU A 44 -11.29 0.61 -8.24
N ALA A 45 -11.96 0.57 -7.09
CA ALA A 45 -13.41 0.59 -6.97
C ALA A 45 -13.96 1.91 -7.54
N GLY A 46 -15.29 2.01 -7.63
CA GLY A 46 -15.91 3.25 -8.11
C GLY A 46 -15.56 4.48 -7.26
N TRP A 47 -15.31 4.25 -5.97
CA TRP A 47 -14.92 5.25 -4.99
C TRP A 47 -13.81 4.73 -4.08
N SER A 48 -12.88 5.60 -3.73
CA SER A 48 -11.83 5.35 -2.75
C SER A 48 -11.89 6.41 -1.63
N LEU A 49 -11.52 6.00 -0.42
CA LEU A 49 -11.29 6.90 0.71
C LEU A 49 -9.80 7.20 0.81
N ALA A 50 -9.44 8.48 0.70
CA ALA A 50 -8.07 8.94 0.91
C ALA A 50 -7.94 9.58 2.30
N ILE A 51 -6.99 9.09 3.09
CA ILE A 51 -6.77 9.50 4.48
C ILE A 51 -5.36 10.05 4.68
N ASN A 52 -5.26 11.19 5.37
CA ASN A 52 -4.05 11.57 6.09
C ASN A 52 -4.19 11.10 7.55
N LEU A 53 -3.35 10.14 7.96
CA LEU A 53 -3.39 9.55 9.29
C LEU A 53 -2.86 10.48 10.39
N GLU A 54 -1.98 11.42 10.05
CA GLU A 54 -1.41 12.38 11.00
C GLU A 54 -2.46 13.41 11.44
N THR A 55 -3.26 13.90 10.49
CA THR A 55 -4.25 14.95 10.73
C THR A 55 -5.68 14.43 10.86
N ASP A 56 -5.88 13.12 10.70
CA ASP A 56 -7.19 12.47 10.62
C ASP A 56 -8.09 13.06 9.52
N ASP A 57 -7.53 13.64 8.46
CA ASP A 57 -8.31 14.20 7.34
C ASP A 57 -8.66 13.13 6.32
N LEU A 58 -9.89 13.21 5.81
CA LEU A 58 -10.50 12.14 5.03
C LEU A 58 -11.34 12.71 3.89
N VAL A 59 -11.11 12.22 2.68
CA VAL A 59 -11.85 12.61 1.48
C VAL A 59 -12.28 11.39 0.67
N PHE A 60 -13.40 11.51 -0.03
CA PHE A 60 -13.80 10.56 -1.06
C PHE A 60 -13.26 11.00 -2.41
N LEU A 61 -12.75 10.03 -3.18
CA LEU A 61 -12.28 10.21 -4.55
C LEU A 61 -13.10 9.31 -5.48
N LYS A 62 -13.54 9.83 -6.63
CA LYS A 62 -14.22 9.03 -7.66
C LYS A 62 -13.20 8.37 -8.57
N THR A 63 -12.81 7.14 -8.23
CA THR A 63 -11.67 6.42 -8.80
C THR A 63 -12.06 5.36 -9.84
N ALA A 64 -13.33 5.34 -10.25
CA ALA A 64 -13.84 4.41 -11.27
C ALA A 64 -13.00 4.45 -12.56
N GLY A 65 -12.44 3.30 -12.94
CA GLY A 65 -11.68 3.13 -14.19
C GLY A 65 -10.18 3.40 -14.08
N TYR A 66 -9.67 3.73 -12.89
CA TYR A 66 -8.25 3.96 -12.63
C TYR A 66 -7.61 2.76 -11.91
N HIS A 67 -6.30 2.57 -12.11
CA HIS A 67 -5.50 1.60 -11.35
C HIS A 67 -4.73 2.32 -10.24
N SER A 68 -4.32 1.59 -9.20
CA SER A 68 -3.58 2.20 -8.08
C SER A 68 -2.29 2.89 -8.51
N GLY A 69 -1.60 2.38 -9.55
CA GLY A 69 -0.39 2.99 -10.08
C GLY A 69 -0.61 4.38 -10.68
N TYR A 70 -1.84 4.73 -11.08
CA TYR A 70 -2.16 6.09 -11.51
C TYR A 70 -1.91 7.13 -10.41
N LEU A 71 -2.21 6.79 -9.14
CA LEU A 71 -2.01 7.70 -8.00
C LEU A 71 -0.53 7.90 -7.65
N GLN A 72 0.34 6.98 -8.08
CA GLN A 72 1.79 7.12 -7.92
C GLN A 72 2.39 8.08 -8.97
N VAL A 73 1.78 8.17 -10.15
CA VAL A 73 2.23 9.08 -11.22
C VAL A 73 1.63 10.48 -11.07
N HIS A 74 0.45 10.58 -10.46
CA HIS A 74 -0.32 11.81 -10.32
C HIS A 74 -0.54 12.16 -8.84
N PRO A 75 0.48 12.75 -8.17
CA PRO A 75 0.37 13.12 -6.76
C PRO A 75 -0.70 14.18 -6.52
N ALA A 76 -1.14 14.28 -5.28
CA ALA A 76 -1.99 15.38 -4.83
C ALA A 76 -1.24 16.72 -4.87
N PRO A 77 -1.97 17.86 -4.85
CA PRO A 77 -1.39 19.15 -4.56
C PRO A 77 -0.45 19.09 -3.35
N GLY A 78 0.69 19.79 -3.43
CA GLY A 78 1.75 19.68 -2.43
C GLY A 78 2.65 18.43 -2.58
N GLY A 79 2.43 17.61 -3.62
CA GLY A 79 3.29 16.50 -4.01
C GLY A 79 3.14 15.23 -3.15
N ALA A 80 2.06 15.12 -2.37
CA ALA A 80 1.77 13.93 -1.59
C ALA A 80 1.33 12.76 -2.49
N HIS A 81 1.98 11.62 -2.34
CA HIS A 81 1.56 10.37 -3.00
C HIS A 81 0.59 9.59 -2.12
N PHE A 82 -0.18 8.72 -2.77
CA PHE A 82 -1.11 7.84 -2.08
C PHE A 82 -0.82 6.38 -2.40
N LEU A 83 -0.74 5.57 -1.36
CA LEU A 83 -0.59 4.13 -1.43
C LEU A 83 -1.92 3.44 -1.13
N LEU A 84 -2.17 2.33 -1.81
CA LEU A 84 -3.37 1.52 -1.63
C LEU A 84 -3.17 0.52 -0.51
N LYS A 85 -4.10 0.46 0.45
CA LYS A 85 -4.19 -0.65 1.41
C LYS A 85 -4.80 -1.89 0.77
N GLU A 86 -4.37 -3.06 1.22
CA GLU A 86 -4.87 -4.35 0.73
C GLU A 86 -6.32 -4.64 1.16
N TRP A 87 -6.80 -3.95 2.20
CA TRP A 87 -8.15 -4.07 2.72
C TRP A 87 -9.04 -2.90 2.28
N MET A 88 -10.34 -3.15 2.28
CA MET A 88 -11.39 -2.18 1.94
C MET A 88 -12.28 -1.91 3.15
N VAL A 89 -12.98 -0.78 3.14
CA VAL A 89 -13.97 -0.43 4.15
C VAL A 89 -15.39 -0.47 3.57
N LYS A 90 -16.33 -1.01 4.35
CA LYS A 90 -17.73 -1.08 3.96
C LYS A 90 -18.39 0.29 4.09
N SER A 91 -19.20 0.65 3.10
CA SER A 91 -20.06 1.82 3.12
C SER A 91 -21.00 1.82 4.34
N ARG A 92 -21.25 3.01 4.90
CA ARG A 92 -22.23 3.19 5.98
C ARG A 92 -23.66 2.89 5.51
N ASP A 93 -23.98 3.32 4.30
CA ASP A 93 -25.36 3.45 3.81
C ASP A 93 -25.69 2.45 2.70
N SER A 94 -24.75 1.57 2.32
CA SER A 94 -24.93 0.59 1.24
C SER A 94 -24.05 -0.66 1.42
N ASP A 95 -24.21 -1.65 0.54
CA ASP A 95 -23.33 -2.82 0.48
C ASP A 95 -22.05 -2.59 -0.34
N ALA A 96 -21.76 -1.35 -0.74
CA ALA A 96 -20.53 -1.01 -1.43
C ALA A 96 -19.30 -1.11 -0.50
N ASN A 97 -18.15 -1.43 -1.08
CA ASN A 97 -16.85 -1.35 -0.41
C ASN A 97 -15.98 -0.31 -1.11
N PHE A 98 -15.20 0.41 -0.32
CA PHE A 98 -14.29 1.45 -0.78
C PHE A 98 -12.86 1.04 -0.52
N ASN A 99 -12.00 1.27 -1.50
CA ASN A 99 -10.55 1.19 -1.27
C ASN A 99 -10.13 2.24 -0.26
N VAL A 100 -9.09 1.95 0.50
CA VAL A 100 -8.44 2.93 1.38
C VAL A 100 -7.07 3.28 0.82
N LEU A 101 -6.86 4.58 0.64
CA LEU A 101 -5.64 5.20 0.18
C LEU A 101 -5.05 5.99 1.33
N TYR A 102 -3.77 5.80 1.65
CA TYR A 102 -3.09 6.55 2.70
C TYR A 102 -1.97 7.38 2.09
N VAL A 103 -1.69 8.54 2.71
CA VAL A 103 -0.57 9.40 2.32
C VAL A 103 0.74 8.60 2.48
N ASP A 104 1.59 8.66 1.46
CA ASP A 104 2.92 8.08 1.50
C ASP A 104 3.87 9.06 2.20
N ASP A 105 4.27 8.72 3.42
CA ASP A 105 5.18 9.53 4.23
C ASP A 105 6.65 9.30 3.85
N TYR A 106 6.95 8.37 2.94
CA TYR A 106 8.32 8.00 2.53
C TYR A 106 8.90 8.81 1.37
N ASN A 107 8.29 9.93 1.01
CA ASN A 107 8.83 10.76 -0.06
C ASN A 107 10.20 11.35 0.34
N GLU A 108 11.29 10.75 -0.17
CA GLU A 108 12.69 11.17 0.02
C GLU A 108 12.96 12.60 -0.47
N GLU A 109 12.02 13.23 -1.19
CA GLU A 109 12.17 14.55 -1.78
C GLU A 109 12.09 15.71 -0.78
N GLY A 110 11.77 15.46 0.50
CA GLY A 110 12.04 16.37 1.61
C GLY A 110 10.84 16.73 2.50
N PRO A 111 11.08 17.43 3.63
CA PRO A 111 10.07 17.73 4.66
C PRO A 111 8.96 18.70 4.22
N ASP A 112 9.05 19.27 3.01
CA ASP A 112 8.09 20.24 2.49
C ASP A 112 6.89 19.60 1.76
N PHE A 113 6.91 18.27 1.55
CA PHE A 113 5.85 17.50 0.88
C PHE A 113 4.73 17.06 1.83
N GLN A 114 4.32 17.93 2.75
CA GLN A 114 3.25 17.62 3.70
C GLN A 114 1.86 17.69 3.05
N CYS A 115 1.10 16.61 3.19
CA CYS A 115 -0.30 16.57 2.76
C CYS A 115 -1.19 17.34 3.75
N THR A 116 -1.31 18.65 3.58
CA THR A 116 -2.24 19.44 4.40
C THR A 116 -3.71 19.08 4.10
N ARG A 117 -4.61 19.45 5.01
CA ARG A 117 -6.06 19.32 4.79
C ARG A 117 -6.49 20.00 3.50
N GLU A 118 -6.00 21.21 3.25
CA GLU A 118 -6.32 21.99 2.05
C GLU A 118 -5.90 21.26 0.78
N ASN A 119 -4.70 20.67 0.77
CA ASN A 119 -4.19 19.87 -0.34
C ASN A 119 -5.09 18.65 -0.60
N LEU A 120 -5.50 17.95 0.46
CA LEU A 120 -6.36 16.77 0.37
C LEU A 120 -7.77 17.14 -0.15
N VAL A 121 -8.33 18.25 0.32
CA VAL A 121 -9.63 18.75 -0.15
C VAL A 121 -9.54 19.18 -1.62
N GLU A 122 -8.49 19.88 -2.02
CA GLU A 122 -8.27 20.24 -3.43
C GLU A 122 -8.13 18.99 -4.30
N PHE A 123 -7.36 18.00 -3.83
CA PHE A 123 -7.22 16.72 -4.52
C PHE A 123 -8.58 16.05 -4.73
N SER A 124 -9.44 16.05 -3.70
CA SER A 124 -10.79 15.50 -3.84
C SER A 124 -11.58 16.18 -4.96
N ARG A 125 -11.43 17.49 -5.14
CA ARG A 125 -12.13 18.23 -6.20
C ARG A 125 -11.63 17.82 -7.58
N TRP A 126 -10.33 17.60 -7.77
CA TRP A 126 -9.76 17.11 -9.03
C TRP A 126 -10.35 15.75 -9.42
N TRP A 127 -10.62 14.90 -8.42
CA TRP A 127 -11.22 13.58 -8.58
C TRP A 127 -12.76 13.59 -8.57
N ASN A 128 -13.42 14.74 -8.70
CA ASN A 128 -14.88 14.87 -8.57
C ASN A 128 -15.45 14.21 -7.29
N GLY A 129 -14.68 14.32 -6.22
CA GLY A 129 -14.94 13.81 -4.90
C GLY A 129 -15.34 14.91 -3.91
N TYR A 130 -15.28 14.59 -2.61
CA TYR A 130 -15.66 15.51 -1.56
C TYR A 130 -14.98 15.20 -0.22
N GLU A 131 -14.90 16.22 0.63
CA GLU A 131 -14.41 16.08 1.99
C GLU A 131 -15.45 15.43 2.91
N LEU A 132 -15.04 14.43 3.68
CA LEU A 132 -15.89 13.86 4.70
C LEU A 132 -15.87 14.75 5.94
N THR A 133 -17.05 15.05 6.47
CA THR A 133 -17.21 15.83 7.69
C THR A 133 -18.23 15.20 8.63
N GLY A 134 -18.29 15.69 9.87
CA GLY A 134 -19.29 15.27 10.85
C GLY A 134 -19.27 13.78 11.17
N ASP A 135 -20.46 13.17 11.25
CA ASP A 135 -20.59 11.77 11.68
C ASP A 135 -20.17 10.77 10.61
N GLU A 136 -20.18 11.17 9.33
CA GLU A 136 -19.64 10.33 8.25
C GLU A 136 -18.12 10.17 8.39
N LYS A 137 -17.40 11.28 8.62
CA LYS A 137 -15.95 11.27 8.91
C LYS A 137 -15.63 10.36 10.09
N LYS A 138 -16.36 10.51 11.21
CA LYS A 138 -16.16 9.70 12.42
C LYS A 138 -16.36 8.20 12.18
N TYR A 139 -17.39 7.83 11.41
CA TYR A 139 -17.67 6.43 11.10
C TYR A 139 -16.50 5.77 10.37
N TYR A 140 -16.04 6.36 9.27
CA TYR A 140 -14.95 5.76 8.49
C TYR A 140 -13.61 5.82 9.21
N LEU A 141 -13.29 6.91 9.91
CA LEU A 141 -12.07 6.98 10.73
C LEU A 141 -12.03 5.88 11.79
N THR A 142 -13.17 5.62 12.45
CA THR A 142 -13.26 4.57 13.46
C THR A 142 -12.99 3.19 12.86
N LEU A 143 -13.57 2.90 11.69
CA LEU A 143 -13.30 1.64 10.99
C LEU A 143 -11.84 1.50 10.57
N ILE A 144 -11.27 2.55 9.97
CA ILE A 144 -9.88 2.56 9.51
C ILE A 144 -8.93 2.35 10.68
N LYS A 145 -9.07 3.12 11.77
CA LYS A 145 -8.22 2.99 12.95
C LYS A 145 -8.35 1.64 13.62
N ALA A 146 -9.56 1.07 13.70
CA ALA A 146 -9.77 -0.26 14.27
C ALA A 146 -9.06 -1.36 13.45
N ILE A 147 -9.02 -1.24 12.13
CA ILE A 147 -8.29 -2.18 11.26
C ILE A 147 -6.78 -2.01 11.49
N ILE A 148 -6.26 -0.78 11.48
CA ILE A 148 -4.83 -0.50 11.69
C ILE A 148 -4.36 -1.04 13.05
N GLN A 149 -5.11 -0.75 14.13
CA GLN A 149 -4.77 -1.25 15.47
C GLN A 149 -4.76 -2.78 15.55
N ARG A 150 -5.63 -3.45 14.80
CA ARG A 150 -5.62 -4.91 14.72
C ARG A 150 -4.38 -5.42 13.99
N GLU A 151 -4.01 -4.80 12.88
CA GLU A 151 -2.79 -5.15 12.12
C GLU A 151 -1.53 -4.95 12.96
N GLU A 152 -1.41 -3.82 13.66
CA GLU A 152 -0.30 -3.54 14.59
C GLU A 152 -0.23 -4.58 15.70
N LYS A 153 -1.37 -4.95 16.29
CA LYS A 153 -1.42 -5.98 17.32
C LYS A 153 -0.98 -7.34 16.78
N GLU A 154 -1.48 -7.75 15.61
CA GLU A 154 -1.12 -9.02 14.98
C GLU A 154 0.36 -9.05 14.55
N ALA A 155 0.94 -7.92 14.16
CA ALA A 155 2.37 -7.80 13.89
C ALA A 155 3.20 -7.94 15.18
N ASN A 156 2.81 -7.24 16.25
CA ASN A 156 3.47 -7.33 17.56
C ASN A 156 3.38 -8.73 18.17
N ASP A 157 2.24 -9.40 18.06
CA ASP A 157 2.06 -10.77 18.57
C ASP A 157 2.91 -11.77 17.78
N ARG A 158 3.00 -11.62 16.44
CA ARG A 158 3.91 -12.42 15.60
C ARG A 158 5.37 -12.22 15.98
N TYR A 159 5.78 -10.97 16.21
CA TYR A 159 7.13 -10.64 16.63
C TYR A 159 7.49 -11.28 17.98
N ARG A 160 6.60 -11.17 18.99
CA ARG A 160 6.81 -11.81 20.30
C ARG A 160 6.90 -13.33 20.20
N ALA A 161 6.02 -13.96 19.42
CA ALA A 161 6.07 -15.40 19.19
C ALA A 161 7.39 -15.83 18.52
N GLN A 162 7.93 -14.99 17.64
CA GLN A 162 9.21 -15.24 16.98
C GLN A 162 10.38 -15.09 17.96
N GLU A 163 10.41 -14.04 18.80
CA GLU A 163 11.43 -13.90 19.85
C GLU A 163 11.44 -15.08 20.83
N GLU A 164 10.26 -15.57 21.23
CA GLU A 164 10.15 -16.75 22.09
C GLU A 164 10.65 -18.02 21.39
N ALA A 165 10.37 -18.17 20.09
CA ALA A 165 10.85 -19.31 19.31
C ALA A 165 12.38 -19.29 19.14
N ASP A 166 12.94 -18.12 18.84
CA ASP A 166 14.38 -17.92 18.71
C ASP A 166 15.10 -18.14 20.06
N ALA A 167 14.50 -17.71 21.18
CA ALA A 167 15.01 -17.96 22.53
C ALA A 167 15.04 -19.46 22.89
N LYS A 168 13.97 -20.21 22.57
CA LYS A 168 13.92 -21.67 22.77
C LYS A 168 14.94 -22.40 21.92
N ASN A 169 15.06 -22.03 20.64
CA ASN A 169 16.04 -22.62 19.74
C ASN A 169 17.48 -22.40 20.26
N LEU A 170 17.77 -21.20 20.78
CA LEU A 170 19.05 -20.90 21.41
C LEU A 170 19.31 -21.74 22.66
N GLU A 171 18.30 -21.98 23.50
CA GLU A 171 18.42 -22.83 24.69
C GLU A 171 18.68 -24.31 24.30
N GLU A 172 17.94 -24.84 23.33
CA GLU A 172 18.15 -26.19 22.79
C GLU A 172 19.55 -26.36 22.21
N LEU A 173 20.05 -25.37 21.47
CA LEU A 173 21.41 -25.37 20.93
C LEU A 173 22.47 -25.36 22.04
N LYS A 174 22.29 -24.54 23.08
CA LYS A 174 23.18 -24.54 24.25
C LYS A 174 23.19 -25.89 24.97
N ALA A 175 22.03 -26.55 25.08
CA ALA A 175 21.92 -27.88 25.66
C ALA A 175 22.59 -28.96 24.79
N LYS A 176 22.47 -28.84 23.46
CA LYS A 176 23.05 -29.78 22.50
C LYS A 176 24.57 -29.66 22.38
N TYR A 177 25.12 -28.45 22.54
CA TYR A 177 26.54 -28.15 22.43
C TYR A 177 27.10 -27.51 23.72
N PRO A 178 27.22 -28.28 24.82
CA PRO A 178 27.62 -27.76 26.13
C PRO A 178 29.08 -27.26 26.19
N ASN A 179 29.93 -27.67 25.24
CA ASN A 179 31.32 -27.24 25.13
C ASN A 179 31.53 -26.07 24.15
N GLY A 180 30.44 -25.44 23.69
CA GLY A 180 30.45 -24.31 22.76
C GLY A 180 29.85 -24.67 21.40
N ILE A 181 29.05 -23.75 20.85
CA ILE A 181 28.59 -23.75 19.46
C ILE A 181 29.82 -23.40 18.59
N GLY A 182 30.05 -24.13 17.50
CA GLY A 182 31.17 -23.82 16.61
C GLY A 182 31.03 -22.38 16.08
N LEU A 183 32.13 -21.63 16.01
CA LEU A 183 32.14 -20.20 15.63
C LEU A 183 31.35 -19.92 14.33
N ALA A 184 31.36 -20.86 13.39
CA ALA A 184 30.62 -20.78 12.12
C ALA A 184 29.10 -20.85 12.30
N GLU A 185 28.58 -21.73 13.18
CA GLU A 185 27.14 -21.83 13.46
C GLU A 185 26.63 -20.62 14.25
N PHE A 186 27.50 -19.99 15.06
CA PHE A 186 27.16 -18.76 15.79
C PHE A 186 27.12 -17.53 14.87
N GLN A 187 28.06 -17.44 13.94
CA GLN A 187 28.13 -16.37 12.94
C GLN A 187 26.93 -16.41 11.99
N GLU A 188 26.56 -17.60 11.50
CA GLU A 188 25.41 -17.79 10.59
C GLU A 188 24.08 -17.44 11.28
N MET A 189 24.00 -17.63 12.61
CA MET A 189 22.84 -17.25 13.41
C MET A 189 22.78 -15.73 13.66
N GLN A 190 23.92 -15.08 13.92
CA GLN A 190 23.99 -13.62 13.98
C GLN A 190 23.63 -12.98 12.64
N ASP A 191 24.14 -13.51 11.53
CA ASP A 191 23.84 -13.00 10.20
C ASP A 191 22.35 -13.17 9.86
N GLN A 192 21.72 -14.29 10.25
CA GLN A 192 20.27 -14.45 10.09
C GLN A 192 19.44 -13.56 11.01
N HIS A 193 19.94 -13.24 12.21
CA HIS A 193 19.28 -12.33 13.13
C HIS A 193 19.42 -10.88 12.63
N GLU A 194 20.60 -10.47 12.19
CA GLU A 194 20.88 -9.14 11.62
C GLU A 194 20.14 -8.90 10.29
N GLN A 195 20.09 -9.90 9.39
CA GLN A 195 19.27 -9.80 8.17
C GLN A 195 17.78 -9.68 8.48
N ARG A 196 17.30 -10.25 9.59
CA ARG A 196 15.90 -10.14 10.02
C ARG A 196 15.58 -8.79 10.68
N HIS A 197 16.54 -8.17 11.38
CA HIS A 197 16.39 -6.82 11.94
C HIS A 197 16.52 -5.70 10.90
N MET A 198 17.20 -5.91 9.77
CA MET A 198 17.24 -4.91 8.68
C MET A 198 15.87 -4.65 8.04
N TRP A 199 14.95 -5.63 8.03
CA TRP A 199 13.57 -5.41 7.56
C TRP A 199 12.74 -4.51 8.49
N ARG A 200 13.27 -4.16 9.68
CA ARG A 200 12.63 -3.29 10.66
C ARG A 200 12.88 -1.80 10.43
N ALA A 201 13.88 -1.43 9.61
CA ALA A 201 14.16 -0.03 9.30
C ALA A 201 13.15 0.59 8.31
N ASP A 202 12.40 -0.25 7.59
CA ASP A 202 11.42 0.16 6.57
C ASP A 202 9.97 0.09 7.06
N ASP A 203 9.73 -0.10 8.36
CA ASP A 203 8.39 -0.17 8.95
C ASP A 203 8.00 1.20 9.56
N PRO A 204 7.06 1.97 8.96
CA PRO A 204 6.78 3.37 9.29
C PRO A 204 6.19 3.61 10.69
N PHE A 205 5.83 2.55 11.41
CA PHE A 205 5.16 2.65 12.72
C PHE A 205 6.14 2.61 13.90
N HIS A 206 7.45 2.73 13.66
CA HIS A 206 8.49 2.69 14.69
C HIS A 206 9.38 3.95 14.72
N SER A 207 8.84 5.13 14.39
CA SER A 207 9.44 6.39 14.86
C SER A 207 8.93 6.67 16.28
N GLY A 208 9.82 6.44 17.25
CA GLY A 208 9.53 6.53 18.68
C GLY A 208 9.04 7.91 19.09
N ARG A 209 7.87 7.93 19.74
CA ARG A 209 7.53 8.98 20.69
C ARG A 209 8.09 8.54 22.04
N GLU A 210 9.35 8.88 22.29
CA GLU A 210 9.87 8.95 23.66
C GLU A 210 9.12 10.10 24.33
N GLU A 211 8.15 9.75 25.18
CA GLU A 211 7.61 10.66 26.18
C GLU A 211 8.67 10.79 27.27
N ASP A 212 9.40 11.90 27.25
CA ASP A 212 10.17 12.35 28.41
C ASP A 212 9.17 12.86 29.47
N ASP A 213 9.02 12.08 30.53
CA ASP A 213 8.48 12.52 31.81
C ASP A 213 9.52 13.43 32.50
N ASP A 214 9.18 14.71 32.68
CA ASP A 214 9.56 15.57 33.82
C ASP A 214 8.67 16.83 33.92
#